data_AF-A0A955YBJ7-F1
#
_entry.id   AF-A0A955YBJ7-F1
#
_cell.length_a   1.000
_cell.length_b   1.000
_cell.length_c   1.000
_cell.angle_alpha   90.00
_cell.angle_beta   90.00
_cell.angle_gamma   90.00
#
_symmetry.space_group_name_H-M   'P 1'
#
loop_
_entity.id
_entity.type
_entity.pdbx_description
1 polymer ?
#
loop_
_entity_poly.entity_id
_entity_poly.type
_entity_poly.pdbx_seq_one_letter_code
_entity_poly.pdbx_strand_id
1 'polypeptide(L)'
;MSRTPDLPDAFQEARAADEPFWQAQEKRVQGTTGQPACTLSGISTGFIRMPGDLAVVVHGEDECASCFLHYGPNAHRFFCTGLTEQHFVTGETGARLERCLRLVCEEVRPEALFVLGACPVEVIGDRFETVVDRVQQDYPHVPMRALHTSGLKLGSQTAMLDWMYSTLVSLPTKAPVDPAWRRRIAEAGFDTVDAFLSLSPEALLARHREAAALSGGEALDREACVAFLGLPDRRDLGGYVAEWDDLLAEAGLTSLGDFPYGATLDDWRAITHAKAVFVVDRGNYPKTVSALEAAGVTVIDVPLPVGLEATERFYRTIGETYGVTEALEAALVASRARAEAAVAAFREAHGGLRMAMGLRMLNNYRTD
;
A
#
# COMPACT_ATOMS: atom_id res chain seq x y z
N MET A 1 12.88 -16.50 2.59
CA MET A 1 11.64 -16.16 3.30
C MET A 1 10.65 -17.26 3.02
N SER A 2 10.19 -17.91 4.08
CA SER A 2 9.58 -19.20 3.95
C SER A 2 8.18 -19.06 3.29
N ARG A 3 7.98 -19.57 2.07
CA ARG A 3 6.63 -19.71 1.49
C ARG A 3 5.81 -20.68 2.38
N THR A 4 4.51 -20.84 2.21
CA THR A 4 3.76 -21.92 2.91
C THR A 4 4.49 -23.29 2.91
N PRO A 5 5.15 -23.75 1.81
CA PRO A 5 5.91 -25.00 1.78
C PRO A 5 7.19 -25.07 2.63
N ASP A 6 7.46 -24.02 3.39
CA ASP A 6 8.77 -23.64 3.90
C ASP A 6 8.66 -23.48 5.44
N LEU A 7 7.44 -23.70 5.99
CA LEU A 7 7.13 -23.88 7.42
C LEU A 7 7.34 -25.36 7.83
N PRO A 8 7.58 -25.69 9.11
CA PRO A 8 7.60 -27.08 9.55
C PRO A 8 6.26 -27.76 9.27
N ASP A 9 6.27 -29.04 8.90
CA ASP A 9 5.09 -29.80 8.45
C ASP A 9 3.91 -29.69 9.42
N ALA A 10 4.16 -29.75 10.74
CA ALA A 10 3.14 -29.60 11.77
C ALA A 10 2.39 -28.26 11.71
N PHE A 11 3.06 -27.17 11.33
CA PHE A 11 2.44 -25.85 11.16
C PHE A 11 1.70 -25.73 9.82
N GLN A 12 2.20 -26.39 8.78
CA GLN A 12 1.48 -26.47 7.50
C GLN A 12 0.17 -27.24 7.67
N GLU A 13 0.21 -28.38 8.36
CA GLU A 13 -0.96 -29.21 8.66
C GLU A 13 -1.97 -28.48 9.54
N ALA A 14 -1.53 -27.81 10.61
CA ALA A 14 -2.40 -27.01 11.47
C ALA A 14 -3.08 -25.86 10.70
N ARG A 15 -2.33 -25.10 9.88
CA ARG A 15 -2.93 -24.06 9.03
C ARG A 15 -3.88 -24.66 8.01
N ALA A 16 -3.54 -25.77 7.36
CA ALA A 16 -4.41 -26.40 6.37
C ALA A 16 -5.72 -26.93 7.00
N ALA A 17 -5.68 -27.36 8.25
CA ALA A 17 -6.86 -27.77 9.01
C ALA A 17 -7.77 -26.59 9.37
N ASP A 18 -7.18 -25.44 9.71
CA ASP A 18 -7.90 -24.24 10.18
C ASP A 18 -8.36 -23.31 9.05
N GLU A 19 -7.64 -23.26 7.93
CA GLU A 19 -7.90 -22.38 6.78
C GLU A 19 -9.36 -22.48 6.27
N PRO A 20 -9.98 -23.66 6.11
CA PRO A 20 -11.38 -23.76 5.70
C PRO A 20 -12.36 -23.12 6.70
N PHE A 21 -12.06 -23.18 8.00
CA PHE A 21 -12.86 -22.53 9.04
C PHE A 21 -12.76 -21.01 8.89
N TRP A 22 -11.55 -20.47 8.76
CA TRP A 22 -11.34 -19.03 8.61
C TRP A 22 -11.93 -18.47 7.32
N GLN A 23 -11.82 -19.18 6.20
CA GLN A 23 -12.50 -18.81 4.95
C GLN A 23 -14.03 -18.86 5.08
N ALA A 24 -14.57 -19.80 5.85
CA ALA A 24 -16.00 -19.85 6.14
C ALA A 24 -16.44 -18.70 7.05
N GLN A 25 -15.64 -18.33 8.05
CA GLN A 25 -15.91 -17.15 8.88
C GLN A 25 -15.83 -15.86 8.05
N GLU A 26 -14.83 -15.72 7.21
CA GLU A 26 -14.70 -14.59 6.28
C GLU A 26 -15.94 -14.46 5.39
N LYS A 27 -16.41 -15.58 4.79
CA LYS A 27 -17.67 -15.60 4.02
C LYS A 27 -18.91 -15.23 4.83
N ARG A 28 -18.99 -15.63 6.11
CA ARG A 28 -20.14 -15.33 7.01
C ARG A 28 -20.13 -13.87 7.46
N VAL A 29 -18.96 -13.35 7.83
CA VAL A 29 -18.73 -11.95 8.18
C VAL A 29 -19.06 -11.04 6.98
N GLN A 30 -18.69 -11.46 5.77
CA GLN A 30 -19.08 -10.79 4.52
C GLN A 30 -20.57 -10.97 4.16
N GLY A 31 -21.23 -12.02 4.66
CA GLY A 31 -22.56 -12.46 4.21
C GLY A 31 -23.76 -12.03 5.05
N THR A 32 -23.60 -11.77 6.36
CA THR A 32 -24.75 -11.68 7.29
C THR A 32 -24.88 -10.39 8.12
N THR A 33 -23.83 -9.59 8.31
CA THR A 33 -23.90 -8.39 9.18
C THR A 33 -23.50 -7.07 8.53
N GLY A 34 -23.18 -7.03 7.23
CA GLY A 34 -22.90 -5.78 6.50
C GLY A 34 -21.71 -4.95 7.03
N GLN A 35 -21.02 -5.44 8.05
CA GLN A 35 -19.82 -4.85 8.63
C GLN A 35 -18.72 -5.90 8.47
N PRO A 36 -17.93 -5.87 7.37
CA PRO A 36 -17.06 -7.00 7.06
C PRO A 36 -15.84 -7.13 7.98
N ALA A 37 -15.69 -6.22 8.94
CA ALA A 37 -14.79 -6.25 10.10
C ALA A 37 -14.95 -4.90 10.84
N CYS A 38 -14.40 -4.78 12.06
CA CYS A 38 -14.23 -3.46 12.68
C CYS A 38 -13.12 -2.64 11.98
N THR A 39 -13.11 -1.32 12.21
CA THR A 39 -12.11 -0.39 11.65
C THR A 39 -10.66 -0.84 11.93
N LEU A 40 -10.38 -1.27 13.16
CA LEU A 40 -9.07 -1.82 13.56
C LEU A 40 -8.68 -3.02 12.70
N SER A 41 -9.59 -3.97 12.52
CA SER A 41 -9.32 -5.19 11.77
C SER A 41 -9.12 -4.92 10.28
N GLY A 42 -9.91 -4.03 9.70
CA GLY A 42 -9.75 -3.71 8.29
C GLY A 42 -8.46 -2.92 8.00
N ILE A 43 -8.07 -1.95 8.84
CA ILE A 43 -6.78 -1.25 8.71
C ILE A 43 -5.61 -2.22 8.95
N SER A 44 -5.71 -3.06 9.99
CA SER A 44 -4.69 -4.07 10.30
C SER A 44 -4.45 -5.00 9.11
N THR A 45 -5.53 -5.47 8.46
CA THR A 45 -5.43 -6.34 7.28
C THR A 45 -4.69 -5.66 6.13
N GLY A 46 -4.91 -4.36 5.94
CA GLY A 46 -4.15 -3.56 4.97
C GLY A 46 -2.65 -3.54 5.27
N PHE A 47 -2.26 -3.17 6.49
CA PHE A 47 -0.86 -3.12 6.91
C PHE A 47 -0.17 -4.49 6.90
N ILE A 48 -0.88 -5.56 7.26
CA ILE A 48 -0.35 -6.92 7.26
C ILE A 48 0.08 -7.38 5.86
N ARG A 49 -0.66 -6.96 4.83
CA ARG A 49 -0.43 -7.36 3.44
C ARG A 49 0.48 -6.40 2.68
N MET A 50 0.71 -5.20 3.20
CA MET A 50 1.53 -4.18 2.55
C MET A 50 3.02 -4.50 2.65
N PRO A 51 3.75 -4.70 1.55
CA PRO A 51 5.19 -4.91 1.64
C PRO A 51 5.89 -3.64 2.16
N GLY A 52 6.85 -3.81 3.07
CA GLY A 52 7.60 -2.69 3.64
C GLY A 52 7.97 -2.93 5.10
N ASP A 53 8.89 -2.12 5.62
CA ASP A 53 9.34 -2.21 7.00
C ASP A 53 8.53 -1.27 7.90
N LEU A 54 7.32 -1.70 8.25
CA LEU A 54 6.44 -1.01 9.18
C LEU A 54 6.21 -1.85 10.44
N ALA A 55 5.89 -1.18 11.55
CA ALA A 55 5.37 -1.82 12.75
C ALA A 55 3.96 -1.32 13.06
N VAL A 56 3.14 -2.20 13.63
CA VAL A 56 1.80 -1.86 14.12
C VAL A 56 1.69 -2.24 15.59
N VAL A 57 1.28 -1.30 16.43
CA VAL A 57 1.01 -1.53 17.85
C VAL A 57 -0.49 -1.41 18.06
N VAL A 58 -1.13 -2.51 18.43
CA VAL A 58 -2.51 -2.50 18.92
C VAL A 58 -2.48 -2.03 20.37
N HIS A 59 -3.01 -0.83 20.62
CA HIS A 59 -3.19 -0.32 21.96
C HIS A 59 -4.51 -0.83 22.52
N GLY A 60 -4.44 -1.91 23.31
CA GLY A 60 -5.60 -2.63 23.81
C GLY A 60 -5.21 -3.90 24.58
N GLU A 61 -6.21 -4.75 24.79
CA GLU A 61 -6.01 -6.13 25.24
C GLU A 61 -5.41 -7.02 24.14
N ASP A 62 -4.97 -8.23 24.50
CA ASP A 62 -4.31 -9.17 23.60
C ASP A 62 -5.23 -9.80 22.54
N GLU A 63 -6.54 -9.92 22.82
CA GLU A 63 -7.52 -10.53 21.93
C GLU A 63 -7.52 -9.90 20.52
N CYS A 64 -7.59 -8.57 20.42
CA CYS A 64 -7.62 -7.87 19.13
C CYS A 64 -6.35 -8.15 18.32
N ALA A 65 -5.18 -8.12 18.95
CA ALA A 65 -3.91 -8.38 18.27
C ALA A 65 -3.76 -9.86 17.85
N SER A 66 -4.28 -10.79 18.66
CA SER A 66 -4.20 -12.23 18.41
C SER A 66 -4.86 -12.65 17.09
N CYS A 67 -5.91 -11.93 16.67
CA CYS A 67 -6.62 -12.15 15.41
C CYS A 67 -5.73 -12.01 14.17
N PHE A 68 -4.59 -11.33 14.28
CA PHE A 68 -3.74 -10.99 13.13
C PHE A 68 -2.48 -11.84 13.02
N LEU A 69 -2.13 -12.60 14.06
CA LEU A 69 -0.85 -13.33 14.14
C LEU A 69 -0.68 -14.42 13.06
N HIS A 70 -1.78 -14.86 12.45
CA HIS A 70 -1.79 -15.88 11.39
C HIS A 70 -1.97 -15.28 9.97
N TYR A 71 -2.08 -13.96 9.84
CA TYR A 71 -2.32 -13.30 8.57
C TYR A 71 -1.03 -12.76 7.94
N GLY A 72 -0.75 -13.15 6.70
CA GLY A 72 0.20 -12.46 5.82
C GLY A 72 1.67 -12.41 6.29
N PRO A 73 2.54 -11.76 5.50
CA PRO A 73 3.97 -11.72 5.75
C PRO A 73 4.37 -10.82 6.93
N ASN A 74 3.60 -9.76 7.22
CA ASN A 74 3.94 -8.79 8.28
C ASN A 74 3.30 -9.08 9.63
N ALA A 75 2.64 -10.23 9.85
CA ALA A 75 2.10 -10.58 11.18
C ALA A 75 3.14 -10.46 12.31
N HIS A 76 4.40 -10.79 12.02
CA HIS A 76 5.52 -10.68 12.97
C HIS A 76 5.89 -9.22 13.34
N ARG A 77 5.30 -8.22 12.68
CA ARG A 77 5.48 -6.79 12.95
C ARG A 77 4.29 -6.17 13.70
N PHE A 78 3.37 -6.99 14.18
CA PHE A 78 2.26 -6.58 15.03
C PHE A 78 2.58 -6.83 16.50
N PHE A 79 2.40 -5.79 17.30
CA PHE A 79 2.65 -5.78 18.73
C PHE A 79 1.38 -5.37 19.47
N CYS A 80 1.30 -5.66 20.76
CA CYS A 80 0.18 -5.27 21.61
C CYS A 80 0.68 -4.74 22.95
N THR A 81 -0.03 -3.76 23.50
CA THR A 81 0.24 -3.27 24.85
C THR A 81 -0.18 -4.26 25.95
N GLY A 82 -1.03 -5.23 25.63
CA GLY A 82 -1.49 -6.26 26.57
C GLY A 82 -2.17 -5.66 27.80
N LEU A 83 -3.06 -4.68 27.57
CA LEU A 83 -3.78 -4.04 28.67
C LEU A 83 -4.67 -5.07 29.38
N THR A 84 -4.83 -4.86 30.67
CA THR A 84 -5.67 -5.70 31.53
C THR A 84 -6.74 -4.82 32.14
N GLU A 85 -7.77 -5.43 32.71
CA GLU A 85 -8.82 -4.71 33.44
C GLU A 85 -8.23 -3.72 34.46
N GLN A 86 -7.19 -4.13 35.19
CA GLN A 86 -6.52 -3.26 36.16
C GLN A 86 -5.97 -1.99 35.49
N HIS A 87 -5.30 -2.10 34.33
CA HIS A 87 -4.75 -0.93 33.64
C HIS A 87 -5.84 0.03 33.16
N PHE A 88 -6.98 -0.49 32.71
CA PHE A 88 -8.12 0.34 32.32
C PHE A 88 -8.73 1.07 33.51
N VAL A 89 -8.87 0.39 34.65
CA VAL A 89 -9.46 0.96 35.88
C VAL A 89 -8.53 1.98 36.54
N THR A 90 -7.21 1.74 36.53
CA THR A 90 -6.24 2.64 37.17
C THR A 90 -5.77 3.78 36.26
N GLY A 91 -6.05 3.72 34.95
CA GLY A 91 -5.57 4.71 33.98
C GLY A 91 -4.08 4.58 33.65
N GLU A 92 -3.48 3.42 33.87
CA GLU A 92 -2.05 3.14 33.62
C GLU A 92 -1.74 2.74 32.16
N THR A 93 -2.71 2.89 31.26
CA THR A 93 -2.61 2.52 29.84
C THR A 93 -1.46 3.22 29.12
N GLY A 94 -1.27 4.53 29.36
CA GLY A 94 -0.23 5.32 28.71
C GLY A 94 1.19 4.87 29.05
N ALA A 95 1.46 4.45 30.29
CA ALA A 95 2.78 3.94 30.70
C ALA A 95 3.11 2.61 29.99
N ARG A 96 2.10 1.76 29.78
CA ARG A 96 2.24 0.52 29.01
C ARG A 96 2.50 0.80 27.54
N LEU A 97 1.79 1.76 26.96
CA LEU A 97 2.01 2.17 25.58
C LEU A 97 3.42 2.73 25.39
N GLU A 98 3.85 3.67 26.23
CA GLU A 98 5.19 4.26 26.13
C GLU A 98 6.29 3.20 26.16
N ARG A 99 6.22 2.27 27.12
CA ARG A 99 7.17 1.16 27.21
C ARG A 99 7.17 0.30 25.94
N CYS A 100 5.98 -0.03 25.41
CA CYS A 100 5.85 -0.83 24.20
C CYS A 100 6.48 -0.12 22.99
N LEU A 101 6.16 1.16 22.79
CA LEU A 101 6.68 1.95 21.67
C LEU A 101 8.21 2.06 21.70
N ARG A 102 8.81 2.32 22.87
CA ARG A 102 10.28 2.38 23.03
C ARG A 102 10.94 1.05 22.64
N LEU A 103 10.41 -0.06 23.15
CA LEU A 103 10.92 -1.40 22.81
C LEU A 103 10.83 -1.68 21.30
N VAL A 104 9.71 -1.34 20.67
CA VAL A 104 9.56 -1.50 19.20
C VAL A 104 10.59 -0.62 18.48
N CYS A 105 10.80 0.62 18.90
CA CYS A 105 11.77 1.50 18.27
C CYS A 105 13.21 1.01 18.44
N GLU A 106 13.56 0.46 19.60
CA GLU A 106 14.92 0.01 19.93
C GLU A 106 15.28 -1.32 19.29
N GLU A 107 14.38 -2.29 19.36
CA GLU A 107 14.61 -3.69 18.97
C GLU A 107 14.21 -3.95 17.51
N VAL A 108 13.12 -3.33 17.05
CA VAL A 108 12.54 -3.60 15.72
C VAL A 108 12.97 -2.54 14.70
N ARG A 109 13.15 -1.28 15.14
CA ARG A 109 13.62 -0.14 14.32
C ARG A 109 12.89 0.01 12.97
N PRO A 110 11.54 0.06 12.96
CA PRO A 110 10.77 0.14 11.72
C PRO A 110 10.95 1.49 11.02
N GLU A 111 10.68 1.55 9.71
CA GLU A 111 10.64 2.81 8.96
C GLU A 111 9.38 3.65 9.25
N ALA A 112 8.31 3.05 9.76
CA ALA A 112 7.11 3.72 10.22
C ALA A 112 6.38 2.90 11.29
N LEU A 113 5.70 3.56 12.22
CA LEU A 113 4.95 2.91 13.31
C LEU A 113 3.51 3.42 13.37
N PHE A 114 2.54 2.51 13.39
CA PHE A 114 1.12 2.84 13.52
C PHE A 114 0.58 2.33 14.84
N VAL A 115 -0.08 3.18 15.62
CA VAL A 115 -0.72 2.81 16.90
C VAL A 115 -2.22 2.78 16.71
N LEU A 116 -2.81 1.60 16.85
CA LEU A 116 -4.23 1.34 16.62
C LEU A 116 -4.96 1.23 17.96
N GLY A 117 -5.83 2.20 18.27
CA GLY A 117 -6.67 2.17 19.47
C GLY A 117 -7.76 1.11 19.38
N ALA A 118 -7.83 0.21 20.38
CA ALA A 118 -8.87 -0.79 20.53
C ALA A 118 -10.12 -0.22 21.21
N CYS A 119 -11.22 -0.99 21.23
CA CYS A 119 -12.50 -0.52 21.76
C CYS A 119 -12.43 -0.02 23.21
N PRO A 120 -11.84 -0.74 24.18
CA PRO A 120 -11.85 -0.26 25.57
C PRO A 120 -11.06 1.04 25.78
N VAL A 121 -9.97 1.24 25.04
CA VAL A 121 -9.15 2.47 25.07
C VAL A 121 -10.00 3.69 24.68
N GLU A 122 -10.84 3.56 23.65
CA GLU A 122 -11.77 4.63 23.27
C GLU A 122 -12.89 4.84 24.29
N VAL A 123 -13.43 3.78 24.90
CA VAL A 123 -14.51 3.88 25.91
C VAL A 123 -14.06 4.69 27.12
N ILE A 124 -12.83 4.47 27.58
CA ILE A 124 -12.29 5.22 28.72
C ILE A 124 -11.82 6.64 28.35
N GLY A 125 -11.87 7.00 27.06
CA GLY A 125 -11.44 8.30 26.57
C GLY A 125 -9.93 8.52 26.70
N ASP A 126 -9.13 7.46 26.53
CA ASP A 126 -7.68 7.56 26.60
C ASP A 126 -7.14 8.39 25.42
N ARG A 127 -6.29 9.36 25.74
CA ARG A 127 -5.67 10.27 24.77
C ARG A 127 -4.26 9.81 24.44
N PHE A 128 -4.19 8.61 23.89
CA PHE A 128 -2.92 7.92 23.66
C PHE A 128 -2.05 8.60 22.58
N GLU A 129 -2.63 9.45 21.72
CA GLU A 129 -1.89 10.30 20.79
C GLU A 129 -0.85 11.17 21.50
N THR A 130 -1.13 11.63 22.71
CA THR A 130 -0.18 12.43 23.51
C THR A 130 1.05 11.63 23.95
N VAL A 131 0.89 10.31 24.14
CA VAL A 131 2.00 9.40 24.46
C VAL A 131 2.81 9.12 23.19
N VAL A 132 2.13 8.90 22.06
CA VAL A 132 2.78 8.70 20.76
C VAL A 132 3.62 9.92 20.38
N ASP A 133 3.09 11.14 20.54
CA ASP A 133 3.81 12.39 20.26
C ASP A 133 5.05 12.56 21.16
N ARG A 134 4.96 12.17 22.44
CA ARG A 134 6.11 12.20 23.36
C ARG A 134 7.20 11.22 22.92
N VAL A 135 6.84 9.99 22.56
CA VAL A 135 7.83 8.99 22.10
C VAL A 135 8.41 9.38 20.74
N GLN A 136 7.61 9.96 19.84
CA GLN A 136 8.07 10.47 18.55
C GLN A 136 9.21 11.50 18.69
N GLN A 137 9.19 12.34 19.73
CA GLN A 137 10.25 13.32 20.00
C GLN A 137 11.59 12.65 20.30
N ASP A 138 11.58 11.50 20.96
CA ASP A 138 12.78 10.71 21.28
C ASP A 138 13.28 9.90 20.07
N TYR A 139 12.37 9.50 19.17
CA TYR A 139 12.68 8.73 17.95
C TYR A 139 12.23 9.47 16.68
N PRO A 140 12.80 10.64 16.35
CA PRO A 140 12.35 11.49 15.25
C PRO A 140 12.51 10.85 13.86
N HIS A 141 13.29 9.78 13.77
CA HIS A 141 13.54 9.04 12.52
C HIS A 141 12.47 7.97 12.24
N VAL A 142 11.63 7.62 13.22
CA VAL A 142 10.51 6.67 13.06
C VAL A 142 9.21 7.47 13.09
N PRO A 143 8.60 7.82 11.94
CA PRO A 143 7.31 8.48 11.92
C PRO A 143 6.23 7.59 12.55
N MET A 144 5.54 8.12 13.56
CA MET A 144 4.49 7.45 14.32
C MET A 144 3.13 8.07 14.05
N ARG A 145 2.08 7.25 13.95
CA ARG A 145 0.70 7.71 13.74
C ARG A 145 -0.25 7.02 14.72
N ALA A 146 -0.89 7.81 15.58
CA ALA A 146 -1.97 7.36 16.44
C ALA A 146 -3.30 7.36 15.68
N LEU A 147 -3.99 6.22 15.67
CA LEU A 147 -5.23 6.01 14.92
C LEU A 147 -6.31 5.45 15.87
N HIS A 148 -7.39 6.21 16.06
CA HIS A 148 -8.56 5.83 16.86
C HIS A 148 -9.46 4.83 16.11
N THR A 149 -9.03 3.57 16.07
CA THR A 149 -9.57 2.54 15.17
C THR A 149 -10.64 1.65 15.78
N SER A 150 -11.25 2.01 16.91
CA SER A 150 -12.22 1.12 17.56
C SER A 150 -13.34 0.65 16.63
N GLY A 151 -13.88 -0.54 16.95
CA GLY A 151 -15.09 -1.07 16.33
C GLY A 151 -16.38 -0.39 16.78
N LEU A 152 -16.32 0.60 17.69
CA LEU A 152 -17.49 1.30 18.22
C LEU A 152 -18.05 2.31 17.20
N LYS A 153 -17.19 2.85 16.34
CA LYS A 153 -17.59 3.76 15.27
C LYS A 153 -17.92 2.96 14.01
N LEU A 154 -19.18 3.03 13.58
CA LEU A 154 -19.61 2.47 12.30
C LEU A 154 -18.99 3.28 11.15
N GLY A 155 -18.47 2.57 10.16
CA GLY A 155 -17.91 3.14 8.93
C GLY A 155 -17.93 2.12 7.81
N SER A 156 -18.02 2.60 6.57
CA SER A 156 -17.84 1.72 5.41
C SER A 156 -16.37 1.32 5.27
N GLN A 157 -16.12 0.16 4.65
CA GLN A 157 -14.75 -0.25 4.35
C GLN A 157 -14.01 0.79 3.50
N THR A 158 -14.69 1.42 2.54
CA THR A 158 -14.13 2.49 1.71
C THR A 158 -13.65 3.66 2.56
N ALA A 159 -14.47 4.13 3.51
CA ALA A 159 -14.09 5.26 4.38
C ALA A 159 -12.91 4.93 5.32
N MET A 160 -12.82 3.68 5.76
CA MET A 160 -11.70 3.19 6.56
C MET A 160 -10.42 3.09 5.73
N LEU A 161 -10.49 2.53 4.52
CA LEU A 161 -9.34 2.42 3.62
C LEU A 161 -8.84 3.80 3.17
N ASP A 162 -9.75 4.71 2.81
CA ASP A 162 -9.41 6.11 2.51
C ASP A 162 -8.71 6.79 3.69
N TRP A 163 -9.12 6.50 4.93
CA TRP A 163 -8.41 6.99 6.11
C TRP A 163 -7.01 6.38 6.26
N MET A 164 -6.85 5.07 6.03
CA MET A 164 -5.55 4.43 6.03
C MET A 164 -4.62 5.04 4.98
N TYR A 165 -5.12 5.22 3.75
CA TYR A 165 -4.38 5.82 2.64
C TYR A 165 -4.01 7.28 2.92
N SER A 166 -4.92 8.09 3.46
CA SER A 166 -4.59 9.46 3.87
C SER A 166 -3.50 9.50 4.95
N THR A 167 -3.50 8.51 5.85
CA THR A 167 -2.46 8.38 6.89
C THR A 167 -1.10 8.07 6.26
N LEU A 168 -1.07 7.16 5.28
CA LEU A 168 0.14 6.80 4.55
C LEU A 168 0.70 7.97 3.73
N VAL A 169 -0.17 8.71 3.03
CA VAL A 169 0.20 9.94 2.31
C VAL A 169 0.77 11.01 3.24
N SER A 170 0.33 11.06 4.50
CA SER A 170 0.82 12.02 5.50
C SER A 170 2.21 11.70 6.07
N LEU A 171 2.81 10.56 5.71
CA LEU A 171 4.16 10.21 6.14
C LEU A 171 5.21 11.08 5.44
N PRO A 172 6.40 11.26 6.03
CA PRO A 172 7.49 11.97 5.37
C PRO A 172 7.83 11.36 4.00
N THR A 173 7.87 12.21 2.97
CA THR A 173 8.16 11.82 1.60
C THR A 173 9.51 11.10 1.52
N LYS A 174 9.53 9.93 0.89
CA LYS A 174 10.75 9.20 0.54
C LYS A 174 10.91 9.33 -0.98
N ALA A 175 11.95 10.03 -1.42
CA ALA A 175 12.16 10.25 -2.84
C ALA A 175 12.27 8.90 -3.57
N PRO A 176 11.51 8.68 -4.64
CA PRO A 176 11.65 7.48 -5.44
C PRO A 176 13.01 7.49 -6.12
N VAL A 177 13.62 6.32 -6.19
CA VAL A 177 14.93 6.14 -6.83
C VAL A 177 14.74 5.30 -8.08
N ASP A 178 15.52 5.60 -9.11
CA ASP A 178 15.48 4.90 -10.39
C ASP A 178 15.63 3.37 -10.20
N PRO A 179 14.69 2.56 -10.70
CA PRO A 179 14.81 1.10 -10.70
C PRO A 179 16.09 0.58 -11.36
N ALA A 180 16.58 1.23 -12.42
CA ALA A 180 17.82 0.84 -13.08
C ALA A 180 19.04 1.14 -12.19
N TRP A 181 19.04 2.26 -11.46
CA TRP A 181 20.00 2.49 -10.38
C TRP A 181 19.92 1.42 -9.27
N ARG A 182 18.72 1.07 -8.78
CA ARG A 182 18.55 0.01 -7.76
C ARG A 182 19.12 -1.33 -8.21
N ARG A 183 18.93 -1.67 -9.49
CA ARG A 183 19.49 -2.89 -10.07
C ARG A 183 21.01 -2.85 -10.13
N ARG A 184 21.60 -1.75 -10.62
CA ARG A 184 23.06 -1.56 -10.68
C ARG A 184 23.72 -1.68 -9.30
N ILE A 185 23.14 -1.08 -8.26
CA ILE A 185 23.69 -1.18 -6.90
C ILE A 185 23.53 -2.60 -6.33
N ALA A 186 22.44 -3.31 -6.64
CA ALA A 186 22.25 -4.70 -6.23
C ALA A 186 23.27 -5.63 -6.92
N GLU A 187 23.48 -5.46 -8.23
CA GLU A 187 24.50 -6.17 -9.01
C GLU A 187 25.91 -5.89 -8.46
N ALA A 188 26.26 -4.62 -8.23
CA ALA A 188 27.54 -4.23 -7.64
C ALA A 188 27.74 -4.80 -6.22
N GLY A 189 26.68 -4.86 -5.42
CA GLY A 189 26.70 -5.48 -4.08
C GLY A 189 26.95 -6.98 -4.16
N PHE A 190 26.28 -7.67 -5.08
CA PHE A 190 26.49 -9.10 -5.33
C PHE A 190 27.92 -9.38 -5.79
N ASP A 191 28.44 -8.61 -6.76
CA ASP A 191 29.81 -8.75 -7.25
C ASP A 191 30.85 -8.48 -6.15
N THR A 192 30.55 -7.57 -5.21
CA THR A 192 31.42 -7.32 -4.05
C THR A 192 31.46 -8.52 -3.11
N VAL A 193 30.32 -9.18 -2.87
CA VAL A 193 30.25 -10.41 -2.07
C VAL A 193 30.98 -11.56 -2.76
N ASP A 194 30.81 -11.71 -4.07
CA ASP A 194 31.53 -12.73 -4.86
C ASP A 194 33.05 -12.52 -4.83
N ALA A 195 33.51 -11.27 -4.98
CA ALA A 195 34.93 -10.90 -4.86
C ALA A 195 35.50 -11.18 -3.46
N PHE A 196 34.69 -10.98 -2.41
CA PHE A 196 35.06 -11.34 -1.04
C PHE A 196 35.20 -12.86 -0.87
N LEU A 197 34.23 -13.64 -1.35
CA LEU A 197 34.20 -15.10 -1.24
C LEU A 197 35.31 -15.77 -2.07
N SER A 198 35.70 -15.16 -3.19
CA SER A 198 36.81 -15.61 -4.03
C SER A 198 38.20 -15.24 -3.49
N LEU A 199 38.27 -14.57 -2.32
CA LEU A 199 39.52 -14.20 -1.64
C LEU A 199 40.48 -13.39 -2.54
N SER A 200 39.94 -12.51 -3.37
CA SER A 200 40.74 -11.59 -4.22
C SER A 200 40.68 -10.18 -3.65
N PRO A 201 41.67 -9.73 -2.86
CA PRO A 201 41.66 -8.41 -2.23
C PRO A 201 41.62 -7.25 -3.24
N GLU A 202 42.29 -7.43 -4.37
CA GLU A 202 42.34 -6.45 -5.47
C GLU A 202 40.98 -6.30 -6.13
N ALA A 203 40.30 -7.42 -6.42
CA ALA A 203 38.95 -7.40 -6.98
C ALA A 203 37.95 -6.81 -5.97
N LEU A 204 38.06 -7.16 -4.69
CA LEU A 204 37.19 -6.63 -3.63
C LEU A 204 37.30 -5.10 -3.52
N LEU A 205 38.52 -4.57 -3.52
CA LEU A 205 38.76 -3.12 -3.48
C LEU A 205 38.21 -2.40 -4.72
N ALA A 206 38.32 -3.02 -5.91
CA ALA A 206 37.75 -2.47 -7.14
C ALA A 206 36.21 -2.44 -7.08
N ARG A 207 35.56 -3.55 -6.71
CA ARG A 207 34.09 -3.65 -6.61
C ARG A 207 33.52 -2.75 -5.52
N HIS A 208 34.22 -2.62 -4.39
CA HIS A 208 33.85 -1.67 -3.35
C HIS A 208 33.86 -0.21 -3.86
N ARG A 209 34.85 0.18 -4.67
CA ARG A 209 34.89 1.54 -5.27
C ARG A 209 33.77 1.75 -6.29
N GLU A 210 33.44 0.76 -7.10
CA GLU A 210 32.33 0.82 -8.05
C GLU A 210 30.99 0.96 -7.32
N ALA A 211 30.75 0.16 -6.28
CA ALA A 211 29.56 0.29 -5.43
C ALA A 211 29.51 1.64 -4.71
N ALA A 212 30.65 2.14 -4.22
CA ALA A 212 30.75 3.46 -3.58
C ALA A 212 30.49 4.60 -4.58
N ALA A 213 30.88 4.47 -5.84
CA ALA A 213 30.59 5.46 -6.89
C ALA A 213 29.09 5.55 -7.22
N LEU A 214 28.32 4.49 -6.93
CA LEU A 214 26.86 4.46 -7.06
C LEU A 214 26.13 4.98 -5.81
N SER A 215 26.86 5.40 -4.76
CA SER A 215 26.26 5.91 -3.52
C SER A 215 25.53 7.25 -3.74
N GLY A 216 24.38 7.43 -3.08
CA GLY A 216 23.60 8.67 -3.11
C GLY A 216 22.23 8.57 -3.78
N GLY A 217 21.95 7.50 -4.54
CA GLY A 217 20.66 7.32 -5.21
C GLY A 217 20.49 8.24 -6.42
N GLU A 218 20.01 7.71 -7.54
CA GLU A 218 19.55 8.53 -8.65
C GLU A 218 18.05 8.80 -8.43
N ALA A 219 17.75 9.90 -7.73
CA ALA A 219 16.37 10.31 -7.46
C ALA A 219 15.67 10.62 -8.79
N LEU A 220 14.44 10.12 -8.96
CA LEU A 220 13.68 10.39 -10.16
C LEU A 220 13.26 11.87 -10.23
N ASP A 221 13.27 12.43 -11.44
CA ASP A 221 12.74 13.76 -11.68
C ASP A 221 11.23 13.77 -11.42
N ARG A 222 10.79 14.66 -10.53
CA ARG A 222 9.37 14.88 -10.22
C ARG A 222 8.57 15.17 -11.48
N GLU A 223 9.13 15.91 -12.44
CA GLU A 223 8.43 16.27 -13.68
C GLU A 223 8.13 15.07 -14.59
N ALA A 224 8.83 13.95 -14.40
CA ALA A 224 8.60 12.69 -15.11
C ALA A 224 7.81 11.66 -14.28
N CYS A 225 7.55 11.91 -12.99
CA CYS A 225 6.92 10.95 -12.09
C CYS A 225 5.39 11.08 -12.08
N VAL A 226 4.71 9.99 -12.43
CA VAL A 226 3.24 9.86 -12.40
C VAL A 226 2.80 8.79 -11.39
N ALA A 227 1.66 8.98 -10.73
CA ALA A 227 1.05 7.97 -9.88
C ALA A 227 -0.46 7.83 -10.17
N PHE A 228 -1.02 6.66 -9.86
CA PHE A 228 -2.42 6.35 -10.14
C PHE A 228 -3.14 5.88 -8.88
N LEU A 229 -4.38 6.33 -8.67
CA LEU A 229 -5.20 5.93 -7.52
C LEU A 229 -6.54 5.35 -7.99
N GLY A 230 -6.85 4.12 -7.59
CA GLY A 230 -8.11 3.45 -7.92
C GLY A 230 -8.13 2.74 -9.28
N LEU A 231 -6.96 2.56 -9.92
CA LEU A 231 -6.82 1.64 -11.06
C LEU A 231 -6.84 0.17 -10.60
N PRO A 232 -7.28 -0.77 -11.45
CA PRO A 232 -7.30 -2.20 -11.13
C PRO A 232 -5.88 -2.77 -10.95
N ASP A 233 -5.74 -3.84 -10.15
CA ASP A 233 -4.43 -4.49 -9.95
C ASP A 233 -3.88 -4.97 -11.29
N ARG A 234 -2.70 -4.47 -11.63
CA ARG A 234 -1.98 -4.80 -12.85
C ARG A 234 -1.86 -6.32 -13.02
N ARG A 235 -1.56 -7.05 -11.93
CA ARG A 235 -1.27 -8.50 -11.95
C ARG A 235 -2.48 -9.36 -12.31
N ASP A 236 -3.69 -8.86 -12.07
CA ASP A 236 -4.93 -9.58 -12.36
C ASP A 236 -5.39 -9.44 -13.83
N LEU A 237 -4.74 -8.58 -14.62
CA LEU A 237 -5.09 -8.33 -16.03
C LEU A 237 -4.46 -9.31 -17.03
N GLY A 238 -3.88 -10.42 -16.57
CA GLY A 238 -3.49 -11.53 -17.45
C GLY A 238 -2.50 -11.15 -18.57
N GLY A 239 -1.29 -10.73 -18.21
CA GLY A 239 -0.21 -10.42 -19.17
C GLY A 239 -0.19 -8.99 -19.73
N TYR A 240 -1.20 -8.18 -19.47
CA TYR A 240 -1.30 -6.77 -19.90
C TYR A 240 -0.51 -5.75 -19.04
N VAL A 241 0.23 -6.21 -18.03
CA VAL A 241 1.00 -5.34 -17.09
C VAL A 241 2.09 -4.53 -17.77
N ALA A 242 2.78 -5.14 -18.74
CA ALA A 242 3.93 -4.55 -19.42
C ALA A 242 3.54 -3.33 -20.27
N GLU A 243 2.36 -3.39 -20.91
CA GLU A 243 1.95 -2.38 -21.87
C GLU A 243 1.83 -0.97 -21.27
N TRP A 244 1.37 -0.84 -20.02
CA TRP A 244 1.19 0.48 -19.38
C TRP A 244 2.51 1.18 -19.05
N ASP A 245 3.46 0.43 -18.45
CA ASP A 245 4.76 1.01 -18.10
C ASP A 245 5.58 1.28 -19.36
N ASP A 246 5.52 0.37 -20.34
CA ASP A 246 6.22 0.54 -21.61
C ASP A 246 5.72 1.79 -22.35
N LEU A 247 4.40 2.00 -22.45
CA LEU A 247 3.81 3.18 -23.08
C LEU A 247 4.18 4.49 -22.37
N LEU A 248 4.15 4.50 -21.04
CA LEU A 248 4.56 5.68 -20.27
C LEU A 248 6.07 5.95 -20.42
N ALA A 249 6.89 4.89 -20.40
CA ALA A 249 8.34 4.99 -20.56
C ALA A 249 8.73 5.49 -21.96
N GLU A 250 8.04 5.05 -23.02
CA GLU A 250 8.22 5.59 -24.38
C GLU A 250 7.94 7.10 -24.45
N ALA A 251 7.04 7.62 -23.61
CA ALA A 251 6.76 9.04 -23.46
C ALA A 251 7.67 9.75 -22.44
N GLY A 252 8.68 9.06 -21.89
CA GLY A 252 9.62 9.61 -20.90
C GLY A 252 9.04 9.76 -19.49
N LEU A 253 7.93 9.09 -19.19
CA LEU A 253 7.28 9.11 -17.88
C LEU A 253 7.63 7.85 -17.08
N THR A 254 7.71 7.98 -15.76
CA THR A 254 7.92 6.86 -14.83
C THR A 254 6.73 6.75 -13.90
N SER A 255 6.09 5.58 -13.89
CA SER A 255 5.04 5.26 -12.93
C SER A 255 5.66 4.97 -11.56
N LEU A 256 5.21 5.70 -10.52
CA LEU A 256 5.55 5.40 -9.12
C LEU A 256 4.75 4.22 -8.58
N GLY A 257 3.66 3.84 -9.23
CA GLY A 257 2.82 2.72 -8.83
C GLY A 257 1.33 2.97 -8.99
N ASP A 258 0.57 1.87 -8.88
CA ASP A 258 -0.88 1.86 -8.83
C ASP A 258 -1.34 1.66 -7.38
N PHE A 259 -2.00 2.68 -6.85
CA PHE A 259 -2.48 2.71 -5.49
C PHE A 259 -3.95 2.30 -5.46
N PRO A 260 -4.38 1.47 -4.51
CA PRO A 260 -3.61 0.88 -3.39
C PRO A 260 -2.99 -0.49 -3.71
N TYR A 261 -3.25 -1.06 -4.89
CA TYR A 261 -2.97 -2.45 -5.19
C TYR A 261 -1.49 -2.73 -5.41
N GLY A 262 -0.89 -3.53 -4.53
CA GLY A 262 0.53 -3.89 -4.63
C GLY A 262 1.50 -2.80 -4.19
N ALA A 263 1.00 -1.62 -3.83
CA ALA A 263 1.80 -0.52 -3.30
C ALA A 263 2.48 -0.92 -1.98
N THR A 264 3.78 -0.67 -1.92
CA THR A 264 4.62 -0.83 -0.72
C THR A 264 4.55 0.42 0.16
N LEU A 265 5.08 0.32 1.39
CA LEU A 265 5.25 1.50 2.25
C LEU A 265 6.07 2.60 1.56
N ASP A 266 7.12 2.21 0.82
CA ASP A 266 7.96 3.15 0.10
C ASP A 266 7.20 3.86 -1.02
N ASP A 267 6.36 3.13 -1.76
CA ASP A 267 5.53 3.73 -2.82
C ASP A 267 4.55 4.75 -2.22
N TRP A 268 3.91 4.42 -1.09
CA TRP A 268 3.03 5.35 -0.38
C TRP A 268 3.76 6.60 0.13
N ARG A 269 5.03 6.49 0.49
CA ARG A 269 5.87 7.63 0.86
C ARG A 269 6.40 8.39 -0.36
N ALA A 270 6.48 7.75 -1.52
CA ALA A 270 6.91 8.36 -2.77
C ALA A 270 5.76 9.06 -3.52
N ILE A 271 4.49 8.71 -3.26
CA ILE A 271 3.34 9.25 -4.01
C ILE A 271 3.27 10.78 -4.03
N THR A 272 3.73 11.46 -2.97
CA THR A 272 3.78 12.92 -2.87
C THR A 272 4.91 13.57 -3.67
N HIS A 273 5.85 12.77 -4.19
CA HIS A 273 6.88 13.19 -5.12
C HIS A 273 6.37 13.31 -6.56
N ALA A 274 5.26 12.64 -6.91
CA ALA A 274 4.69 12.73 -8.26
C ALA A 274 4.29 14.18 -8.60
N LYS A 275 4.46 14.56 -9.87
CA LYS A 275 3.91 15.83 -10.38
C LYS A 275 2.39 15.83 -10.29
N ALA A 276 1.77 14.74 -10.70
CA ALA A 276 0.32 14.55 -10.64
C ALA A 276 -0.06 13.12 -10.26
N VAL A 277 -1.15 12.99 -9.49
CA VAL A 277 -1.86 11.72 -9.24
C VAL A 277 -3.14 11.69 -10.03
N PHE A 278 -3.31 10.68 -10.87
CA PHE A 278 -4.55 10.43 -11.60
C PHE A 278 -5.43 9.48 -10.83
N VAL A 279 -6.63 9.91 -10.47
CA VAL A 279 -7.55 9.16 -9.61
C VAL A 279 -8.80 8.74 -10.38
N VAL A 280 -9.17 7.47 -10.24
CA VAL A 280 -10.46 6.97 -10.69
C VAL A 280 -11.49 7.28 -9.60
N ASP A 281 -12.31 8.30 -9.84
CA ASP A 281 -13.38 8.74 -8.95
C ASP A 281 -12.90 9.20 -7.56
N ARG A 282 -12.63 10.51 -7.45
CA ARG A 282 -12.32 11.18 -6.17
C ARG A 282 -13.34 10.94 -5.06
N GLY A 283 -14.60 10.64 -5.39
CA GLY A 283 -15.65 10.37 -4.41
C GLY A 283 -15.35 9.20 -3.50
N ASN A 284 -14.52 8.25 -3.95
CA ASN A 284 -14.12 7.09 -3.15
C ASN A 284 -12.95 7.38 -2.19
N TYR A 285 -12.22 8.49 -2.40
CA TYR A 285 -10.98 8.80 -1.68
C TYR A 285 -10.89 10.24 -1.13
N PRO A 286 -11.95 10.79 -0.51
CA PRO A 286 -11.99 12.22 -0.17
C PRO A 286 -10.86 12.65 0.79
N LYS A 287 -10.49 11.83 1.77
CA LYS A 287 -9.40 12.14 2.71
C LYS A 287 -8.03 12.01 2.05
N THR A 288 -7.83 10.97 1.26
CA THR A 288 -6.56 10.74 0.56
C THR A 288 -6.29 11.85 -0.44
N VAL A 289 -7.31 12.23 -1.21
CA VAL A 289 -7.25 13.36 -2.14
C VAL A 289 -6.91 14.66 -1.40
N SER A 290 -7.59 14.96 -0.29
CA SER A 290 -7.27 16.15 0.51
C SER A 290 -5.84 16.12 1.06
N ALA A 291 -5.34 14.95 1.48
CA ALA A 291 -3.96 14.81 1.96
C ALA A 291 -2.93 15.03 0.84
N LEU A 292 -3.19 14.53 -0.37
CA LEU A 292 -2.34 14.74 -1.55
C LEU A 292 -2.30 16.22 -1.96
N GLU A 293 -3.45 16.89 -2.00
CA GLU A 293 -3.54 18.30 -2.34
C GLU A 293 -2.87 19.18 -1.28
N ALA A 294 -3.03 18.84 0.00
CA ALA A 294 -2.33 19.52 1.10
C ALA A 294 -0.80 19.35 1.02
N ALA A 295 -0.32 18.23 0.45
CA ALA A 295 1.09 18.00 0.14
C ALA A 295 1.55 18.70 -1.16
N GLY A 296 0.69 19.48 -1.82
CA GLY A 296 1.02 20.21 -3.04
C GLY A 296 1.03 19.36 -4.30
N VAL A 297 0.40 18.19 -4.29
CA VAL A 297 0.29 17.33 -5.46
C VAL A 297 -0.97 17.69 -6.25
N THR A 298 -0.85 17.78 -7.57
CA THR A 298 -2.03 17.96 -8.42
C THR A 298 -2.77 16.63 -8.55
N VAL A 299 -4.03 16.58 -8.15
CA VAL A 299 -4.87 15.39 -8.27
C VAL A 299 -5.86 15.60 -9.42
N ILE A 300 -5.93 14.65 -10.36
CA ILE A 300 -6.72 14.79 -11.60
C ILE A 300 -7.66 13.58 -11.72
N ASP A 301 -8.95 13.83 -11.89
CA ASP A 301 -9.92 12.77 -12.19
C ASP A 301 -9.69 12.21 -13.60
N VAL A 302 -9.65 10.88 -13.69
CA VAL A 302 -9.58 10.17 -14.96
C VAL A 302 -10.65 9.11 -15.05
N PRO A 303 -11.14 8.78 -16.26
CA PRO A 303 -12.02 7.64 -16.40
C PRO A 303 -11.25 6.35 -16.08
N LEU A 304 -11.97 5.35 -15.56
CA LEU A 304 -11.44 3.99 -15.56
C LEU A 304 -11.15 3.59 -17.03
N PRO A 305 -9.92 3.18 -17.37
CA PRO A 305 -9.51 2.98 -18.76
C PRO A 305 -9.98 1.61 -19.27
N VAL A 306 -11.29 1.46 -19.39
CA VAL A 306 -11.97 0.27 -19.87
C VAL A 306 -12.70 0.61 -21.16
N GLY A 307 -12.27 0.00 -22.27
CA GLY A 307 -12.76 0.29 -23.62
C GLY A 307 -11.99 1.42 -24.30
N LEU A 308 -12.09 1.50 -25.63
CA LEU A 308 -11.29 2.40 -26.48
C LEU A 308 -11.41 3.87 -26.06
N GLU A 309 -12.63 4.41 -26.04
CA GLU A 309 -12.86 5.83 -25.79
C GLU A 309 -12.37 6.29 -24.40
N ALA A 310 -12.65 5.50 -23.36
CA ALA A 310 -12.23 5.81 -22.00
C ALA A 310 -10.70 5.73 -21.86
N THR A 311 -10.08 4.74 -22.49
CA THR A 311 -8.62 4.55 -22.50
C THR A 311 -7.91 5.68 -23.25
N GLU A 312 -8.43 6.11 -24.40
CA GLU A 312 -7.88 7.26 -25.13
C GLU A 312 -7.99 8.55 -24.33
N ARG A 313 -9.14 8.79 -23.68
CA ARG A 313 -9.32 9.95 -22.80
C ARG A 313 -8.34 9.92 -21.63
N PHE A 314 -8.13 8.75 -21.03
CA PHE A 314 -7.15 8.55 -19.96
C PHE A 314 -5.74 8.97 -20.39
N TYR A 315 -5.21 8.41 -21.49
CA TYR A 315 -3.85 8.74 -21.95
C TYR A 315 -3.72 10.18 -22.45
N ARG A 316 -4.75 10.72 -23.09
CA ARG A 316 -4.77 12.13 -23.51
C ARG A 316 -4.63 13.07 -22.32
N THR A 317 -5.37 12.84 -21.24
CA THR A 317 -5.27 13.65 -20.02
C THR A 317 -3.88 13.59 -19.41
N ILE A 318 -3.21 12.43 -19.44
CA ILE A 318 -1.81 12.30 -19.02
C ILE A 318 -0.89 13.11 -19.95
N GLY A 319 -1.02 12.93 -21.26
CA GLY A 319 -0.22 13.64 -22.26
C GLY A 319 -0.31 15.16 -22.13
N GLU A 320 -1.53 15.69 -21.95
CA GLU A 320 -1.78 17.12 -21.75
C GLU A 320 -1.15 17.63 -20.45
N THR A 321 -1.21 16.85 -19.36
CA THR A 321 -0.66 17.22 -18.05
C THR A 321 0.87 17.30 -18.07
N TYR A 322 1.52 16.40 -18.81
CA TYR A 322 2.99 16.30 -18.87
C TYR A 322 3.60 16.96 -20.11
N GLY A 323 2.78 17.43 -21.06
CA GLY A 323 3.25 18.00 -22.32
C GLY A 323 3.84 16.97 -23.29
N VAL A 324 3.42 15.71 -23.19
CA VAL A 324 3.93 14.57 -23.97
C VAL A 324 2.86 13.90 -24.85
N THR A 325 1.78 14.63 -25.17
CA THR A 325 0.65 14.10 -25.96
C THR A 325 1.08 13.46 -27.27
N GLU A 326 2.00 14.08 -28.03
CA GLU A 326 2.46 13.52 -29.31
C GLU A 326 3.22 12.20 -29.13
N ALA A 327 4.05 12.10 -28.09
CA ALA A 327 4.80 10.88 -27.78
C ALA A 327 3.87 9.74 -27.35
N LEU A 328 2.89 10.02 -26.48
CA LEU A 328 1.89 9.02 -26.08
C LEU A 328 0.99 8.58 -27.24
N GLU A 329 0.52 9.52 -28.08
CA GLU A 329 -0.29 9.16 -29.25
C GLU A 329 0.50 8.29 -30.24
N ALA A 330 1.81 8.54 -30.40
CA ALA A 330 2.68 7.69 -31.22
C ALA A 330 2.84 6.29 -30.62
N ALA A 331 3.07 6.18 -29.32
CA ALA A 331 3.20 4.90 -28.60
C ALA A 331 1.90 4.07 -28.68
N LEU A 332 0.74 4.72 -28.65
CA LEU A 332 -0.57 4.07 -28.67
C LEU A 332 -1.00 3.53 -30.04
N VAL A 333 -0.36 3.90 -31.15
CA VAL A 333 -0.83 3.55 -32.51
C VAL A 333 -1.05 2.03 -32.67
N ALA A 334 -0.07 1.22 -32.27
CA ALA A 334 -0.14 -0.23 -32.44
C ALA A 334 -1.23 -0.85 -31.54
N SER A 335 -1.34 -0.39 -30.31
CA SER A 335 -2.33 -0.85 -29.34
C SER A 335 -3.75 -0.45 -29.72
N ARG A 336 -3.95 0.78 -30.20
CA ARG A 336 -5.22 1.29 -30.73
C ARG A 336 -5.70 0.42 -31.90
N ALA A 337 -4.85 0.18 -32.90
CA ALA A 337 -5.22 -0.64 -34.07
C ALA A 337 -5.62 -2.08 -33.67
N ARG A 338 -4.88 -2.69 -32.73
CA ARG A 338 -5.18 -4.02 -32.19
C ARG A 338 -6.52 -4.05 -31.44
N ALA A 339 -6.78 -3.06 -30.60
CA ALA A 339 -8.03 -2.95 -29.84
C ALA A 339 -9.24 -2.66 -30.76
N GLU A 340 -9.09 -1.81 -31.78
CA GLU A 340 -10.12 -1.53 -32.78
C GLU A 340 -10.50 -2.80 -33.55
N ALA A 341 -9.51 -3.59 -34.01
CA ALA A 341 -9.77 -4.85 -34.69
C ALA A 341 -10.50 -5.86 -33.78
N ALA A 342 -10.09 -5.96 -32.51
CA ALA A 342 -10.74 -6.83 -31.53
C ALA A 342 -12.20 -6.40 -31.24
N VAL A 343 -12.44 -5.10 -31.09
CA VAL A 343 -13.80 -4.56 -30.88
C VAL A 343 -14.67 -4.77 -32.11
N ALA A 344 -14.13 -4.62 -33.32
CA ALA A 344 -14.85 -4.87 -34.57
C ALA A 344 -15.28 -6.35 -34.67
N ALA A 345 -14.36 -7.29 -34.43
CA ALA A 345 -14.64 -8.72 -34.43
C ALA A 345 -15.66 -9.11 -33.34
N PHE A 346 -15.53 -8.56 -32.14
CA PHE A 346 -16.49 -8.79 -31.05
C PHE A 346 -17.88 -8.26 -31.42
N ARG A 347 -17.97 -7.08 -32.03
CA ARG A 347 -19.23 -6.48 -32.46
C ARG A 347 -19.91 -7.29 -33.57
N GLU A 348 -19.15 -7.91 -34.47
CA GLU A 348 -19.69 -8.80 -35.50
C GLU A 348 -20.36 -10.03 -34.88
N ALA A 349 -19.72 -10.66 -33.90
CA ALA A 349 -20.22 -11.87 -33.26
C ALA A 349 -21.33 -11.62 -32.21
N HIS A 350 -21.33 -10.45 -31.58
CA HIS A 350 -22.16 -10.16 -30.40
C HIS A 350 -23.02 -8.89 -30.52
N GLY A 351 -23.07 -8.30 -31.71
CA GLY A 351 -23.89 -7.12 -31.99
C GLY A 351 -25.37 -7.37 -31.73
N GLY A 352 -26.04 -6.38 -31.13
CA GLY A 352 -27.49 -6.42 -30.86
C GLY A 352 -27.90 -7.21 -29.63
N LEU A 353 -26.96 -7.86 -28.92
CA LEU A 353 -27.23 -8.50 -27.64
C LEU A 353 -27.53 -7.46 -26.55
N ARG A 354 -28.37 -7.85 -25.59
CA ARG A 354 -28.69 -7.03 -24.41
C ARG A 354 -28.00 -7.63 -23.20
N MET A 355 -27.16 -6.85 -22.54
CA MET A 355 -26.49 -7.23 -21.31
C MET A 355 -27.11 -6.50 -20.13
N ALA A 356 -27.34 -7.22 -19.04
CA ALA A 356 -27.59 -6.65 -17.72
C ALA A 356 -26.38 -6.98 -16.86
N MET A 357 -25.72 -5.96 -16.31
CA MET A 357 -24.56 -6.11 -15.45
C MET A 357 -24.93 -5.68 -14.04
N GLY A 358 -24.97 -6.64 -13.12
CA GLY A 358 -25.06 -6.39 -11.69
C GLY A 358 -23.66 -6.41 -11.11
N LEU A 359 -23.02 -5.25 -11.02
CA LEU A 359 -21.81 -5.12 -10.21
C LEU A 359 -22.25 -5.05 -8.74
N ARG A 360 -22.08 -6.14 -8.00
CA ARG A 360 -22.33 -6.15 -6.56
C ARG A 360 -21.19 -5.37 -5.89
N MET A 361 -21.37 -4.06 -5.71
CA MET A 361 -20.60 -3.32 -4.72
C MET A 361 -21.03 -3.83 -3.34
N LEU A 362 -20.21 -4.68 -2.71
CA LEU A 362 -20.30 -4.82 -1.27
C LEU A 362 -20.03 -3.43 -0.68
N ASN A 363 -21.05 -2.84 -0.06
CA ASN A 363 -21.10 -1.52 0.58
C ASN A 363 -21.51 -0.36 -0.33
N ASN A 364 -22.81 -0.07 -0.32
CA ASN A 364 -23.33 1.30 -0.34
C ASN A 364 -24.73 1.25 0.28
N TYR A 365 -24.81 1.27 1.61
CA TYR A 365 -26.03 1.75 2.25
C TYR A 365 -25.93 3.26 2.28
N ARG A 366 -26.86 3.94 1.60
CA ARG A 366 -27.27 5.28 2.02
C ARG A 366 -27.71 5.13 3.47
N THR A 367 -27.04 5.81 4.38
CA THR A 367 -27.65 6.22 5.63
C THR A 367 -28.54 7.41 5.29
N ASP A 368 -29.76 7.14 4.85
CA ASP A 368 -30.88 8.00 5.23
C ASP A 368 -31.30 7.68 6.66
#